data_AF-A0AAX1J7T7-F1
#
_entry.id   AF-A0AAX1J7T7-F1
#
_cell.length_a   1.000
_cell.length_b   1.000
_cell.length_c   1.000
_cell.angle_alpha   90.00
_cell.angle_beta   90.00
_cell.angle_gamma   90.00
#
_symmetry.space_group_name_H-M   'P 1'
#
loop_
_entity.id
_entity.type
_entity.pdbx_description
1 polymer ?
#
loop_
_entity_poly.entity_id
_entity_poly.type
_entity_poly.pdbx_seq_one_letter_code
_entity_poly.pdbx_strand_id
1 'polypeptide(L)'
;MERSLRFWRDGLGFSELFDHTFTGDWPELFGAKGNELRSVFLGDPKEPDCGIVELVQLPGAEQAEQAAAGPRHGFFLLSLQREVDTALSALAAWGFTDGVRRITMPAPAGKTVPMAVITAPDGVLVELIGPAQ
;
A
#
# COMPACT_ATOMS: atom_id res chain seq x y z
N MET A 1 8.91 3.39 -8.09
CA MET A 1 7.71 3.17 -8.92
C MET A 1 7.50 1.69 -9.25
N GLU A 2 8.23 1.08 -10.19
CA GLU A 2 7.97 -0.30 -10.64
C GLU A 2 7.87 -1.36 -9.53
N ARG A 3 8.72 -1.27 -8.51
CA ARG A 3 8.66 -2.19 -7.36
C ARG A 3 7.38 -1.98 -6.54
N SER A 4 6.95 -0.73 -6.32
CA SER A 4 5.69 -0.40 -5.65
C SER A 4 4.49 -0.86 -6.49
N LEU A 5 4.51 -0.67 -7.81
CA LEU A 5 3.43 -1.16 -8.69
C LEU A 5 3.27 -2.68 -8.57
N ARG A 6 4.37 -3.45 -8.60
CA ARG A 6 4.29 -4.91 -8.38
C ARG A 6 3.70 -5.26 -7.02
N PHE A 7 4.05 -4.52 -5.97
CA PHE A 7 3.51 -4.77 -4.64
C PHE A 7 2.00 -4.53 -4.58
N TRP A 8 1.54 -3.36 -5.03
CA TRP A 8 0.14 -2.95 -4.91
C TRP A 8 -0.77 -3.62 -5.94
N ARG A 9 -0.37 -3.64 -7.21
CA ARG A 9 -1.18 -4.23 -8.30
C ARG A 9 -1.07 -5.75 -8.30
N ASP A 10 0.15 -6.27 -8.42
CA ASP A 10 0.36 -7.71 -8.68
C ASP A 10 0.35 -8.54 -7.38
N GLY A 11 0.75 -7.94 -6.25
CA GLY A 11 0.74 -8.58 -4.94
C GLY A 11 -0.58 -8.43 -4.18
N LEU A 12 -1.13 -7.21 -4.12
CA LEU A 12 -2.37 -6.91 -3.38
C LEU A 12 -3.63 -6.87 -4.26
N GLY A 13 -3.49 -7.04 -5.58
CA GLY A 13 -4.61 -7.19 -6.50
C GLY A 13 -5.37 -5.90 -6.81
N PHE A 14 -4.79 -4.72 -6.55
CA PHE A 14 -5.38 -3.46 -7.01
C PHE A 14 -5.35 -3.35 -8.54
N SER A 15 -6.30 -2.61 -9.12
CA SER A 15 -6.27 -2.28 -10.54
C SER A 15 -5.73 -0.87 -10.74
N GLU A 16 -5.03 -0.66 -11.85
CA GLU A 16 -4.66 0.67 -12.32
C GLU A 16 -5.91 1.37 -12.85
N LEU A 17 -6.33 2.42 -12.15
CA LEU A 17 -7.47 3.26 -12.54
C LEU A 17 -7.01 4.44 -13.41
N PHE A 18 -5.76 4.86 -13.23
CA PHE A 18 -5.18 6.02 -13.88
C PHE A 18 -3.65 5.91 -13.86
N ASP A 19 -2.97 6.24 -14.96
CA ASP A 19 -1.50 6.44 -15.03
C ASP A 19 -1.23 7.57 -16.02
N HIS A 20 -0.70 8.69 -15.52
CA HIS A 20 -0.41 9.83 -16.37
C HIS A 20 0.75 10.66 -15.85
N THR A 21 1.47 11.28 -16.78
CA THR A 21 2.48 12.29 -16.48
C THR A 21 1.92 13.67 -16.75
N PHE A 22 1.88 14.51 -15.71
CA PHE A 22 1.39 15.87 -15.77
C PHE A 22 2.52 16.88 -15.73
N THR A 23 2.32 17.99 -16.45
CA THR A 23 3.15 19.19 -16.32
C THR A 23 2.37 20.25 -15.53
N GLY A 24 2.97 20.78 -14.46
CA GLY A 24 2.32 21.76 -13.57
C GLY A 24 3.29 22.41 -12.59
N ASP A 25 2.76 23.29 -11.74
CA ASP A 25 3.56 23.98 -10.70
C ASP A 25 3.74 23.09 -9.46
N TRP A 26 4.34 21.92 -9.66
CA TRP A 26 4.71 21.00 -8.58
C TRP A 26 5.79 21.52 -7.63
N PRO A 27 6.69 22.43 -8.03
CA PRO A 27 7.56 23.11 -7.08
C PRO A 27 6.77 23.87 -6.01
N GLU A 28 5.72 24.60 -6.39
CA GLU A 28 4.86 25.29 -5.42
C GLU A 28 4.03 24.31 -4.59
N LEU A 29 3.40 23.31 -5.23
CA LEU A 29 2.47 22.41 -4.53
C LEU A 29 3.15 21.38 -3.62
N PHE A 30 4.27 20.80 -4.05
CA PHE A 30 4.92 19.67 -3.36
C PHE A 30 6.40 19.91 -3.04
N GLY A 31 6.95 21.10 -3.32
CA GLY A 31 8.39 21.35 -3.18
C GLY A 31 9.22 20.53 -4.17
N ALA A 32 8.65 20.14 -5.31
CA ALA A 32 9.34 19.36 -6.33
C ALA A 32 10.50 20.14 -6.97
N LYS A 33 11.50 19.42 -7.50
CA LYS A 33 12.65 20.02 -8.21
C LYS A 33 12.33 20.45 -9.65
N GLY A 34 11.18 20.01 -10.17
CA GLY A 34 10.77 20.25 -11.55
C GLY A 34 9.25 20.26 -11.70
N ASN A 35 8.78 20.51 -12.91
CA ASN A 35 7.38 20.70 -13.24
C ASN A 35 6.69 19.44 -13.79
N GLU A 36 7.35 18.28 -13.77
CA GLU A 36 6.77 17.00 -14.19
C GLU A 36 6.46 16.09 -13.00
N LEU A 37 5.34 15.38 -13.07
CA LEU A 37 4.88 14.42 -12.06
C LEU A 37 4.19 13.25 -12.75
N ARG A 38 4.60 12.01 -12.49
CA ARG A 38 3.81 10.82 -12.86
C ARG A 38 2.95 10.39 -11.67
N SER A 39 1.65 10.29 -11.89
CA SER A 39 0.69 9.82 -10.88
C SER A 39 -0.01 8.56 -11.37
N VAL A 40 -0.03 7.53 -10.52
CA VAL A 40 -0.71 6.26 -10.78
C VAL A 40 -1.74 6.00 -9.67
N PHE A 41 -3.02 5.92 -10.01
CA PHE A 41 -4.09 5.59 -9.06
C PHE A 41 -4.37 4.09 -9.10
N LEU A 42 -4.33 3.48 -7.92
CA LEU A 42 -4.61 2.06 -7.72
C LEU A 42 -5.83 1.90 -6.82
N GLY A 43 -6.83 1.16 -7.28
CA GLY A 43 -8.10 0.99 -6.57
C GLY A 43 -8.88 -0.25 -7.03
N ASP A 44 -10.09 -0.41 -6.52
CA ASP A 44 -11.04 -1.39 -7.06
C ASP A 44 -12.01 -0.70 -8.02
N PRO A 45 -11.99 -1.00 -9.33
CA PRO A 45 -12.88 -0.37 -10.30
C PRO A 45 -14.35 -0.74 -10.09
N LYS A 46 -14.65 -1.80 -9.32
CA LYS A 46 -16.01 -2.20 -8.97
C LYS A 46 -16.53 -1.45 -7.75
N GLU A 47 -15.64 -0.89 -6.93
CA GLU A 47 -15.96 -0.18 -5.70
C GLU A 47 -15.20 1.16 -5.64
N PRO A 48 -15.53 2.15 -6.49
CA PRO A 48 -14.76 3.39 -6.61
C PRO A 48 -14.68 4.22 -5.31
N ASP A 49 -15.63 4.00 -4.39
CA ASP A 49 -15.69 4.69 -3.10
C ASP A 49 -14.86 4.01 -1.99
N CYS A 50 -14.21 2.87 -2.25
CA CYS A 50 -13.41 2.14 -1.25
C CYS A 50 -12.04 2.79 -0.94
N GLY A 51 -11.75 3.93 -1.57
CA GLY A 51 -10.46 4.60 -1.49
C GLY A 51 -9.45 4.08 -2.52
N ILE A 52 -8.40 4.87 -2.73
CA ILE A 52 -7.32 4.58 -3.67
C ILE A 52 -5.95 4.70 -2.99
N VAL A 53 -4.97 3.99 -3.53
CA VAL A 53 -3.54 4.24 -3.29
C VAL A 53 -3.00 5.00 -4.50
N GLU A 54 -2.56 6.23 -4.29
CA GLU A 54 -1.88 7.01 -5.32
C GLU A 54 -0.36 6.85 -5.19
N LEU A 55 0.28 6.35 -6.23
CA LEU A 55 1.74 6.33 -6.34
C LEU A 55 2.19 7.55 -7.15
N VAL A 56 2.95 8.43 -6.51
CA VAL A 56 3.49 9.63 -7.15
C VAL A 56 4.99 9.47 -7.38
N GLN A 57 5.43 9.79 -8.59
CA GLN A 57 6.84 9.91 -8.93
C GLN A 57 7.15 11.35 -9.37
N LEU A 58 7.94 12.02 -8.53
CA LEU A 58 8.53 13.32 -8.79
C LEU A 58 10.01 13.13 -9.19
N PRO A 59 10.43 13.55 -10.40
CA PRO A 59 11.83 13.49 -10.80
C PRO A 59 12.75 14.22 -9.80
N GLY A 60 13.81 13.53 -9.38
CA GLY A 60 14.78 14.07 -8.43
C GLY A 60 14.33 14.09 -6.96
N ALA A 61 13.15 13.55 -6.63
CA ALA A 61 12.75 13.30 -5.25
C ALA A 61 13.69 12.29 -4.57
N GLU A 62 13.87 12.45 -3.26
CA GLU A 62 14.67 11.53 -2.45
C GLU A 62 13.94 10.19 -2.27
N GLN A 63 14.69 9.16 -1.88
CA GLN A 63 14.07 7.88 -1.52
C GLN A 63 13.25 8.04 -0.24
N ALA A 64 12.16 7.28 -0.14
CA ALA A 64 11.38 7.23 1.09
C ALA A 64 12.27 6.81 2.26
N GLU A 65 12.13 7.50 3.39
CA GLU A 65 12.80 7.10 4.63
C GLU A 65 12.34 5.70 5.04
N GLN A 66 13.25 4.94 5.67
CA GLN A 66 12.90 3.63 6.20
C GLN A 66 11.88 3.76 7.33
N ALA A 67 10.94 2.83 7.38
CA ALA A 67 9.95 2.77 8.45
C ALA A 67 10.62 2.73 9.83
N ALA A 68 10.01 3.42 10.80
CA ALA A 68 10.49 3.40 12.18
C ALA A 68 10.48 1.96 12.73
N ALA A 69 11.49 1.61 13.54
CA ALA A 69 11.67 0.26 14.08
C ALA A 69 10.56 -0.19 15.06
N GLY A 70 9.66 0.70 15.47
CA GLY A 70 8.59 0.39 16.42
C GLY A 70 7.41 1.35 16.33
N PRO A 71 6.33 1.08 17.11
CA PRO A 71 5.12 1.87 17.05
C PRO A 71 5.34 3.33 17.47
N ARG A 72 4.72 4.25 16.73
CA ARG A 72 4.79 5.69 16.99
C ARG A 72 3.46 6.37 16.73
N HIS A 73 3.22 7.49 17.41
CA HIS A 73 2.07 8.35 17.10
C HIS A 73 2.24 9.02 15.73
N GLY A 74 1.13 9.24 15.02
CA GLY A 74 1.09 9.84 13.69
C GLY A 74 0.40 8.93 12.67
N PHE A 75 0.67 9.14 11.37
CA PHE A 75 0.24 8.20 10.34
C PHE A 75 0.90 6.84 10.61
N PHE A 76 0.07 5.85 10.92
CA PHE A 76 0.55 4.57 11.44
C PHE A 76 0.61 3.49 10.36
N LEU A 77 -0.46 3.31 9.58
CA LEU A 77 -0.57 2.29 8.54
C LEU A 77 -1.74 2.55 7.57
N LEU A 78 -1.75 1.81 6.46
CA LEU A 78 -2.92 1.59 5.62
C LEU A 78 -3.57 0.24 5.99
N SER A 79 -4.87 0.22 6.23
CA SER A 79 -5.60 -1.01 6.60
C SER A 79 -6.50 -1.46 5.44
N LEU A 80 -6.43 -2.75 5.10
CA LEU A 80 -7.14 -3.35 3.98
C LEU A 80 -7.94 -4.56 4.45
N GLN A 81 -9.22 -4.61 4.06
CA GLN A 81 -10.03 -5.82 4.21
C GLN A 81 -9.74 -6.76 3.03
N ARG A 82 -9.04 -7.86 3.31
CA ARG A 82 -8.53 -8.81 2.31
C ARG A 82 -8.40 -10.19 2.92
N GLU A 83 -8.61 -11.23 2.11
CA GLU A 83 -8.24 -12.59 2.50
C GLU A 83 -6.74 -12.70 2.76
N VAL A 84 -6.35 -12.89 4.02
CA VAL A 84 -4.97 -12.75 4.48
C VAL A 84 -4.04 -13.77 3.81
N ASP A 85 -4.43 -15.05 3.79
CA ASP A 85 -3.59 -16.11 3.20
C ASP A 85 -3.42 -15.94 1.69
N THR A 86 -4.49 -15.57 0.99
CA THR A 86 -4.46 -15.31 -0.45
C THR A 86 -3.54 -14.13 -0.76
N ALA A 87 -3.68 -13.01 -0.03
CA ALA A 87 -2.86 -11.83 -0.24
C ALA A 87 -1.38 -12.10 0.06
N LEU A 88 -1.07 -12.77 1.18
CA LEU A 88 0.32 -13.11 1.52
C LEU A 88 0.95 -14.09 0.52
N SER A 89 0.18 -15.03 -0.02
CA SER A 89 0.66 -15.96 -1.04
C SER A 89 0.98 -15.23 -2.36
N ALA A 90 0.12 -14.30 -2.78
CA ALA A 90 0.34 -13.47 -3.97
C ALA A 90 1.58 -12.59 -3.80
N LEU A 91 1.73 -11.93 -2.65
CA LEU A 91 2.92 -11.14 -2.32
C LEU A 91 4.21 -11.97 -2.32
N ALA A 92 4.17 -13.17 -1.76
CA ALA A 92 5.31 -14.09 -1.74
C ALA A 92 5.75 -14.50 -3.15
N ALA A 93 4.82 -14.69 -4.08
CA ALA A 93 5.13 -15.01 -5.48
C ALA A 93 5.96 -13.91 -6.18
N TRP A 94 5.84 -12.66 -5.71
CA TRP A 94 6.62 -11.51 -6.19
C TRP A 94 7.83 -11.17 -5.31
N GLY A 95 8.14 -12.02 -4.31
CA GLY A 95 9.29 -11.85 -3.43
C GLY A 95 9.08 -10.86 -2.28
N PHE A 96 7.84 -10.50 -1.95
CA PHE A 96 7.52 -9.62 -0.82
C PHE A 96 7.23 -10.43 0.45
N THR A 97 8.27 -11.06 1.01
CA THR A 97 8.16 -11.93 2.20
C THR A 97 8.78 -11.32 3.46
N ASP A 98 9.49 -10.21 3.34
CA ASP A 98 10.23 -9.61 4.44
C ASP A 98 9.30 -9.02 5.50
N GLY A 99 9.59 -9.29 6.78
CA GLY A 99 8.95 -8.62 7.91
C GLY A 99 7.46 -8.94 8.12
N VAL A 100 6.91 -9.93 7.40
CA VAL A 100 5.52 -10.39 7.55
C VAL A 100 5.28 -10.87 8.99
N ARG A 101 4.28 -10.30 9.66
CA ARG A 101 3.84 -10.74 10.99
C ARG A 101 2.35 -11.03 10.97
N ARG A 102 1.92 -12.05 11.69
CA ARG A 102 0.54 -12.57 11.64
C ARG A 102 0.01 -12.83 13.03
N ILE A 103 -1.28 -12.61 13.22
CA ILE A 103 -2.02 -12.97 14.42
C ILE A 103 -3.42 -13.46 14.06
N THR A 104 -4.06 -14.11 15.02
CA THR A 104 -5.49 -14.40 14.98
C THR A 104 -6.14 -13.63 16.13
N MET A 105 -7.00 -12.67 15.79
CA MET A 105 -7.67 -11.80 16.75
C MET A 105 -9.02 -12.41 17.16
N PRO A 106 -9.33 -12.53 18.46
CA PRO A 106 -10.68 -12.88 18.90
C PRO A 106 -11.71 -11.84 18.44
N ALA A 107 -12.87 -12.30 17.98
CA ALA A 107 -13.99 -11.46 17.56
C ALA A 107 -15.29 -11.86 18.30
N PRO A 108 -16.33 -11.01 18.29
CA PRO A 108 -17.61 -11.34 18.93
C PRO A 108 -18.21 -12.67 18.47
N ALA A 109 -19.06 -13.26 19.31
CA ALA A 109 -19.71 -14.56 19.07
C ALA A 109 -18.73 -15.75 18.93
N GLY A 110 -17.55 -15.67 19.55
CA GLY A 110 -16.57 -16.76 19.56
C GLY A 110 -15.82 -16.94 18.24
N LYS A 111 -15.97 -15.99 17.31
CA LYS A 111 -15.28 -15.99 16.02
C LYS A 111 -13.84 -15.55 16.15
N THR A 112 -13.07 -15.75 15.09
CA THR A 112 -11.72 -15.20 14.98
C THR A 112 -11.48 -14.48 13.66
N VAL A 113 -10.62 -13.47 13.68
CA VAL A 113 -10.24 -12.69 12.50
C VAL A 113 -8.75 -12.88 12.25
N PRO A 114 -8.32 -13.46 11.12
CA PRO A 114 -6.90 -13.49 10.77
C PRO A 114 -6.46 -12.07 10.42
N MET A 115 -5.29 -11.68 10.94
CA MET A 115 -4.68 -10.39 10.63
C MET A 115 -3.21 -10.57 10.28
N ALA A 116 -2.69 -9.71 9.42
CA ALA A 116 -1.28 -9.65 9.11
C ALA A 116 -0.81 -8.21 8.93
N VAL A 117 0.48 -7.98 9.15
CA VAL A 117 1.14 -6.74 8.73
C VAL A 117 2.31 -7.05 7.81
N ILE A 118 2.45 -6.21 6.80
CA ILE A 118 3.50 -6.24 5.78
C ILE A 118 4.01 -4.82 5.55
N THR A 119 5.18 -4.66 4.94
CA THR A 119 5.74 -3.34 4.60
C THR A 119 5.88 -3.20 3.10
N ALA A 120 5.26 -2.17 2.55
CA ALA A 120 5.39 -1.82 1.14
C ALA A 120 6.82 -1.37 0.81
N PRO A 121 7.25 -1.41 -0.48
CA PRO A 121 8.60 -1.04 -0.89
C PRO A 121 9.07 0.36 -0.51
N ASP A 122 8.12 1.27 -0.26
CA ASP A 122 8.29 2.67 0.12
C ASP A 122 8.15 2.89 1.65
N GLY A 123 8.14 1.81 2.44
CA GLY A 123 8.14 1.88 3.90
C GLY A 123 6.75 2.01 4.52
N VAL A 124 5.67 2.05 3.73
CA VAL A 124 4.31 2.09 4.26
C VAL A 124 3.97 0.76 4.94
N LEU A 125 3.57 0.82 6.21
CA LEU A 125 3.03 -0.35 6.92
C LEU A 125 1.61 -0.61 6.43
N VAL A 126 1.33 -1.86 6.03
CA VAL A 126 0.02 -2.28 5.55
C VAL A 126 -0.52 -3.37 6.46
N GLU A 127 -1.71 -3.16 6.98
CA GLU A 127 -2.48 -4.15 7.74
C GLU A 127 -3.47 -4.86 6.81
N LEU A 128 -3.51 -6.18 6.89
CA LEU A 128 -4.49 -7.03 6.23
C LEU A 128 -5.43 -7.59 7.29
N ILE A 129 -6.73 -7.40 7.08
CA ILE A 129 -7.79 -7.90 7.95
C ILE A 129 -8.67 -8.84 7.13
N GLY A 130 -8.65 -10.13 7.48
CA GLY A 130 -9.52 -11.12 6.84
C GLY A 130 -10.96 -11.10 7.40
N PRO A 131 -11.88 -11.87 6.81
CA PRO A 131 -13.21 -12.00 7.37
C PRO A 131 -13.20 -12.78 8.68
N ALA A 132 -14.24 -12.59 9.48
CA ALA A 132 -14.46 -13.36 10.69
C ALA A 132 -14.83 -14.83 10.35
N GLN A 133 -14.07 -15.77 10.89
CA GLN A 133 -14.25 -17.22 10.81
C GLN A 133 -15.04 -17.74 12.00
#